data_AF-A0A2V2RBZ9-F1
#
_entry.id   AF-A0A2V2RBZ9-F1
#
_cell.length_a   1.000
_cell.length_b   1.000
_cell.length_c   1.000
_cell.angle_alpha   90.00
_cell.angle_beta   90.00
_cell.angle_gamma   90.00
#
_symmetry.space_group_name_H-M   'P 1'
#
loop_
_entity.id
_entity.type
_entity.pdbx_description
1 polymer ?
#
loop_
_entity_poly.entity_id
_entity_poly.type
_entity_poly.pdbx_seq_one_letter_code
_entity_poly.pdbx_strand_id
1 'polypeptide(L)'
;MDEARLARLSERLSSIKLTLEREMRARGFDPAQLENTALPTSLARLSAERDEIERELKESEVSFNPKERMQMSELERIEQQLGRAFEGGAWHGPAVLEVLKDVNAQQAAARPVPGAHSIWELVLHITAWEGACRRRLDGERAEVPDVTDWPKVTSVTDEAWQAAKEKLVNGNRELRKKILSIDETTLDQPILPGMSSIYQTIHGVVQHDLYHAGQIALLKRALESSKTTGMNA
;
A
#
# COMPACT_ATOMS: atom_id res chain seq x y z
N MET A 1 -16.15 33.59 11.83
CA MET A 1 -15.33 33.49 13.06
C MET A 1 -14.44 34.71 13.13
N ASP A 2 -14.17 35.26 14.32
CA ASP A 2 -13.30 36.44 14.49
C ASP A 2 -11.83 36.11 14.14
N GLU A 3 -11.15 37.01 13.43
CA GLU A 3 -9.79 36.85 12.91
C GLU A 3 -8.77 36.58 14.03
N ALA A 4 -8.99 37.18 15.21
CA ALA A 4 -8.19 36.92 16.41
C ALA A 4 -8.35 35.49 16.96
N ARG A 5 -9.51 34.84 16.74
CA ARG A 5 -9.72 33.43 17.12
C ARG A 5 -9.02 32.48 16.15
N LEU A 6 -9.02 32.78 14.86
CA LEU A 6 -8.31 32.01 13.83
C LEU A 6 -6.81 31.98 14.10
N ALA A 7 -6.20 33.14 14.39
CA ALA A 7 -4.79 33.22 14.72
C ALA A 7 -4.41 32.35 15.93
N ARG A 8 -5.23 32.36 16.99
CA ARG A 8 -5.03 31.52 18.18
C ARG A 8 -5.16 30.02 17.88
N LEU A 9 -6.13 29.63 17.05
CA LEU A 9 -6.32 28.23 16.64
C LEU A 9 -5.14 27.74 15.81
N SER A 10 -4.64 28.54 14.86
CA SER A 10 -3.47 28.20 14.03
C SER A 10 -2.18 28.06 14.84
N GLU A 11 -1.97 28.93 15.84
CA GLU A 11 -0.84 28.84 16.77
C GLU A 11 -0.95 27.57 17.64
N ARG A 12 -2.14 27.29 18.17
CA ARG A 12 -2.41 26.09 18.97
C ARG A 12 -2.19 24.81 18.15
N LEU A 13 -2.67 24.78 16.90
CA LEU A 13 -2.48 23.66 15.98
C LEU A 13 -1.00 23.35 15.76
N SER A 14 -0.21 24.40 15.50
CA SER A 14 1.25 24.28 15.29
C SER A 14 1.94 23.71 16.53
N SER A 15 1.56 24.20 17.72
CA SER A 15 2.08 23.70 19.00
C SER A 15 1.73 22.23 19.26
N ILE A 16 0.51 21.81 18.97
CA ILE A 16 0.07 20.41 19.14
C ILE A 16 0.79 19.50 18.15
N LYS A 17 0.93 19.88 16.88
CA LYS A 17 1.64 19.07 15.88
C LYS A 17 3.08 18.79 16.31
N LEU A 18 3.80 19.82 16.75
CA LEU A 18 5.17 19.68 17.26
C LEU A 18 5.22 18.79 18.51
N THR A 19 4.28 18.96 19.44
CA THR A 19 4.23 18.15 20.66
C THR A 19 3.92 16.68 20.35
N LEU A 20 2.93 16.43 19.50
CA LEU A 20 2.51 15.10 19.08
C LEU A 20 3.66 14.37 18.39
N GLU A 21 4.33 15.01 17.44
CA GLU A 21 5.47 14.42 16.73
C GLU A 21 6.63 14.08 17.69
N ARG A 22 6.98 15.01 18.59
CA ARG A 22 8.03 14.79 19.59
C ARG A 22 7.70 13.62 20.51
N GLU A 23 6.49 13.58 21.05
CA GLU A 23 6.05 12.54 21.98
C GLU A 23 5.91 11.17 21.30
N MET A 24 5.49 11.12 20.03
CA MET A 24 5.48 9.90 19.23
C MET A 24 6.88 9.33 19.05
N ARG A 25 7.82 10.16 18.57
CA ARG A 25 9.22 9.76 18.40
C ARG A 25 9.86 9.31 19.71
N ALA A 26 9.62 10.03 20.81
CA ALA A 26 10.13 9.68 22.14
C ALA A 26 9.64 8.31 22.64
N ARG A 27 8.50 7.84 22.15
CA ARG A 27 7.91 6.53 22.50
C ARG A 27 8.13 5.46 21.43
N GLY A 28 8.95 5.75 20.41
CA GLY A 28 9.27 4.81 19.34
C GLY A 28 8.17 4.63 18.28
N PHE A 29 7.16 5.50 18.26
CA PHE A 29 6.19 5.53 17.18
C PHE A 29 6.72 6.32 15.98
N ASP A 30 6.38 5.88 14.77
CA ASP A 30 6.60 6.66 13.55
C ASP A 30 5.44 7.65 13.36
N PRO A 31 5.69 8.99 13.40
CA PRO A 31 4.67 9.99 13.12
C PRO A 31 3.97 9.83 11.78
N ALA A 32 4.64 9.26 10.77
CA ALA A 32 4.04 9.00 9.46
C ALA A 32 2.95 7.92 9.51
N GLN A 33 2.93 7.08 10.55
CA GLN A 33 1.95 6.02 10.73
C GLN A 33 0.85 6.38 11.75
N LEU A 34 0.73 7.64 12.15
CA LEU A 34 -0.22 8.09 13.18
C LEU A 34 -1.65 7.59 12.96
N GLU A 35 -2.16 7.69 11.72
CA GLU A 35 -3.53 7.30 11.39
C GLU A 35 -3.79 5.79 11.51
N ASN A 36 -2.72 4.98 11.50
CA ASN A 36 -2.79 3.52 11.55
C ASN A 36 -2.21 2.95 12.85
N THR A 37 -1.81 3.81 13.80
CA THR A 37 -1.18 3.40 15.06
C THR A 37 -2.17 3.51 16.21
N ALA A 38 -2.33 2.43 16.98
CA ALA A 38 -3.07 2.51 18.25
C ALA A 38 -2.24 3.31 19.28
N LEU A 39 -2.64 4.56 19.51
CA LEU A 39 -1.90 5.46 20.39
C LEU A 39 -2.26 5.26 21.87
N PRO A 40 -1.27 5.36 22.78
CA PRO A 40 -1.53 5.56 24.21
C PRO A 40 -2.44 6.77 24.45
N THR A 41 -3.29 6.72 25.49
CA THR A 41 -4.35 7.70 25.74
C THR A 41 -3.90 9.17 25.70
N SER A 42 -2.69 9.48 26.18
CA SER A 42 -2.16 10.85 26.14
C SER A 42 -1.89 11.35 24.72
N LEU A 43 -1.37 10.47 23.85
CA LEU A 43 -1.13 10.76 22.43
C LEU A 43 -2.44 10.80 21.64
N ALA A 44 -3.37 9.90 21.95
CA ALA A 44 -4.71 9.90 21.37
C ALA A 44 -5.47 11.22 21.65
N ARG A 45 -5.35 11.77 22.87
CA ARG A 45 -5.93 13.08 23.21
C ARG A 45 -5.31 14.22 22.42
N LEU A 46 -3.99 14.24 22.28
CA LEU A 46 -3.30 15.26 21.47
C LEU A 46 -3.67 15.15 19.98
N SER A 47 -3.79 13.93 19.45
CA SER A 47 -4.27 13.69 18.08
C SER A 47 -5.70 14.18 17.90
N ALA A 48 -6.61 13.87 18.83
CA ALA A 48 -7.99 14.32 18.76
C ALA A 48 -8.12 15.86 18.86
N GLU A 49 -7.31 16.51 19.73
CA GLU A 49 -7.29 17.97 19.84
C GLU A 49 -6.77 18.63 18.56
N ARG A 50 -5.76 18.04 17.91
CA ARG A 50 -5.31 18.47 16.58
C ARG A 50 -6.44 18.38 15.57
N ASP A 51 -7.12 17.24 15.48
CA ASP A 51 -8.17 16.98 14.48
C ASP A 51 -9.36 17.92 14.67
N GLU A 52 -9.69 18.26 15.93
CA GLU A 52 -10.69 19.25 16.29
C GLU A 52 -10.35 20.64 15.75
N ILE A 53 -9.12 21.10 16.00
CA ILE A 53 -8.67 22.44 15.60
C ILE A 53 -8.53 22.54 14.08
N GLU A 54 -8.04 21.50 13.41
CA GLU A 54 -7.99 21.44 11.95
C GLU A 54 -9.40 21.54 11.36
N ARG A 55 -10.38 20.91 12.00
CA ARG A 55 -11.78 21.02 11.58
C ARG A 55 -12.32 22.43 11.78
N GLU A 56 -12.12 23.05 12.95
CA GLU A 56 -12.57 24.42 13.23
C GLU A 56 -11.96 25.43 12.25
N LEU A 57 -10.67 25.30 11.92
CA LEU A 57 -9.99 26.15 10.93
C LEU A 57 -10.58 25.93 9.53
N LYS A 58 -10.80 24.68 9.12
CA LYS A 58 -11.37 24.35 7.80
C LYS A 58 -12.83 24.82 7.63
N GLU A 59 -13.65 24.71 8.69
CA GLU A 59 -15.03 25.22 8.71
C GLU A 59 -15.12 26.75 8.65
N SER A 60 -14.00 27.43 8.91
CA SER A 60 -13.93 28.90 8.89
C SER A 60 -13.48 29.50 7.58
N GLU A 61 -12.70 28.75 6.80
CA GLU A 61 -12.18 29.16 5.49
C GLU A 61 -13.22 28.97 4.38
N VAL A 62 -14.28 28.18 4.62
CA VAL A 62 -15.28 27.82 3.61
C VAL A 62 -16.68 27.87 4.24
N SER A 63 -17.65 28.47 3.53
CA SER A 63 -19.09 28.26 3.76
C SER A 63 -19.39 26.75 3.71
N PHE A 64 -19.31 26.08 4.86
CA PHE A 64 -19.39 24.63 4.93
C PHE A 64 -20.84 24.16 4.79
N ASN A 65 -21.16 23.57 3.64
CA ASN A 65 -22.35 22.76 3.48
C ASN A 65 -22.01 21.34 4.00
N PRO A 66 -22.58 20.88 5.13
CA PRO A 66 -22.22 19.59 5.74
C PRO A 66 -22.54 18.37 4.87
N LYS A 67 -23.32 18.57 3.79
CA LYS A 67 -23.64 17.56 2.78
C LYS A 67 -22.54 17.33 1.74
N GLU A 68 -21.51 18.17 1.70
CA GLU A 68 -20.36 18.03 0.78
C GLU A 68 -19.10 17.56 1.51
N ARG A 69 -19.22 16.58 2.40
CA ARG A 69 -18.19 15.53 2.33
C ARG A 69 -18.32 15.00 0.90
N MET A 70 -17.37 15.27 0.01
CA MET A 70 -17.20 14.40 -1.16
C MET A 70 -17.07 13.00 -0.58
N GLN A 71 -18.17 12.24 -0.57
CA GLN A 71 -18.12 10.86 -0.15
C GLN A 71 -17.19 10.22 -1.16
N MET A 72 -16.04 9.76 -0.69
CA MET A 72 -15.17 8.96 -1.53
C MET A 72 -16.02 7.84 -2.13
N SER A 73 -15.97 7.74 -3.45
CA SER A 73 -16.55 6.61 -4.18
C SER A 73 -15.95 5.32 -3.66
N GLU A 74 -16.66 4.21 -3.85
CA GLU A 74 -16.12 2.91 -3.50
C GLU A 74 -14.86 2.60 -4.33
N LEU A 75 -14.78 3.10 -5.57
CA LEU A 75 -13.57 3.00 -6.39
C LEU A 75 -12.38 3.71 -5.77
N GLU A 76 -12.57 4.92 -5.22
CA GLU A 76 -11.51 5.65 -4.51
C GLU A 76 -11.08 4.92 -3.23
N ARG A 77 -12.01 4.28 -2.50
CA ARG A 77 -11.66 3.48 -1.32
C ARG A 77 -10.85 2.24 -1.68
N ILE A 78 -11.24 1.54 -2.74
CA ILE A 78 -10.55 0.34 -3.19
C ILE A 78 -9.17 0.70 -3.73
N GLU A 79 -9.08 1.77 -4.52
CA GLU A 79 -7.79 2.28 -5.03
C GLU A 79 -6.85 2.66 -3.88
N GLN A 80 -7.36 3.32 -2.84
CA GLN A 80 -6.57 3.63 -1.65
C GLN A 80 -6.14 2.37 -0.90
N GLN A 81 -6.98 1.34 -0.82
CA GLN A 81 -6.59 0.06 -0.22
C GLN A 81 -5.47 -0.61 -1.02
N LEU A 82 -5.56 -0.62 -2.36
CA LEU A 82 -4.49 -1.13 -3.23
C LEU A 82 -3.20 -0.31 -3.08
N GLY A 83 -3.32 1.03 -3.04
CA GLY A 83 -2.19 1.92 -2.80
C GLY A 83 -1.50 1.65 -1.46
N ARG A 84 -2.27 1.45 -0.37
CA ARG A 84 -1.70 1.11 0.95
C ARG A 84 -1.06 -0.27 0.98
N ALA A 85 -1.67 -1.26 0.32
CA ALA A 85 -1.15 -2.62 0.21
C ALA A 85 0.18 -2.67 -0.57
N PHE A 86 0.32 -1.79 -1.56
CA PHE A 86 1.47 -1.75 -2.45
C PHE A 86 2.59 -0.81 -1.97
N GLU A 87 2.27 0.45 -1.65
CA GLU A 87 3.26 1.51 -1.40
C GLU A 87 3.67 1.63 0.07
N GLY A 88 2.72 1.51 1.00
CA GLY A 88 2.98 1.69 2.44
C GLY A 88 1.77 2.23 3.20
N GLY A 89 1.91 2.31 4.53
CA GLY A 89 0.84 2.82 5.40
C GLY A 89 -0.35 1.86 5.54
N ALA A 90 -0.13 0.58 5.25
CA ALA A 90 -1.05 -0.49 5.53
C ALA A 90 -1.09 -0.81 7.04
N TRP A 91 -2.29 -1.06 7.58
CA TRP A 91 -2.47 -1.41 9.00
C TRP A 91 -2.10 -2.87 9.31
N HIS A 92 -2.34 -3.80 8.38
CA HIS A 92 -2.19 -5.24 8.60
C HIS A 92 -0.73 -5.75 8.53
N GLY A 93 0.22 -4.88 8.17
CA GLY A 93 1.63 -5.22 8.03
C GLY A 93 2.32 -4.46 6.88
N PRO A 94 3.61 -4.71 6.64
CA PRO A 94 4.37 -4.03 5.61
C PRO A 94 3.80 -4.24 4.20
N ALA A 95 3.79 -3.17 3.41
CA ALA A 95 3.39 -3.16 2.01
C ALA A 95 4.45 -3.77 1.09
N VAL A 96 4.08 -4.05 -0.16
CA VAL A 96 4.97 -4.65 -1.17
C VAL A 96 6.28 -3.86 -1.34
N LEU A 97 6.22 -2.54 -1.50
CA LEU A 97 7.42 -1.71 -1.66
C LEU A 97 8.26 -1.63 -0.38
N GLU A 98 7.62 -1.67 0.80
CA GLU A 98 8.32 -1.66 2.08
C GLU A 98 9.15 -2.94 2.27
N VAL A 99 8.61 -4.11 1.93
CA VAL A 99 9.33 -5.39 2.05
C VAL A 99 10.45 -5.54 1.02
N LEU A 100 10.33 -4.90 -0.15
CA LEU A 100 11.34 -4.89 -1.21
C LEU A 100 12.47 -3.90 -0.97
N LYS A 101 12.33 -2.98 -0.01
CA LYS A 101 13.37 -2.02 0.34
C LYS A 101 14.65 -2.75 0.74
N ASP A 102 15.78 -2.26 0.22
CA ASP A 102 17.14 -2.75 0.47
C ASP A 102 17.42 -4.21 0.04
N VAL A 103 16.55 -4.81 -0.79
CA VAL A 103 16.81 -6.12 -1.40
C VAL A 103 17.65 -5.93 -2.67
N ASN A 104 18.86 -6.49 -2.71
CA ASN A 104 19.71 -6.53 -3.92
C ASN A 104 19.39 -7.73 -4.84
N ALA A 105 19.97 -7.77 -6.05
CA ALA A 105 19.67 -8.83 -7.02
C ALA A 105 19.98 -10.25 -6.51
N GLN A 106 21.09 -10.43 -5.78
CA GLN A 106 21.47 -11.74 -5.26
C GLN A 106 20.50 -12.22 -4.18
N GLN A 107 20.06 -11.33 -3.29
CA GLN A 107 19.02 -11.61 -2.31
C GLN A 107 17.68 -11.89 -2.99
N ALA A 108 17.34 -11.11 -4.02
CA ALA A 108 16.10 -11.27 -4.76
C ALA A 108 16.00 -12.65 -5.43
N ALA A 109 17.10 -13.14 -6.01
CA ALA A 109 17.19 -14.44 -6.69
C ALA A 109 17.42 -15.63 -5.74
N ALA A 110 17.78 -15.38 -4.48
CA ALA A 110 18.07 -16.45 -3.53
C ALA A 110 16.81 -17.26 -3.16
N ARG A 111 17.01 -18.54 -2.84
CA ARG A 111 15.97 -19.46 -2.38
C ARG A 111 16.32 -20.01 -0.98
N PRO A 112 16.13 -19.21 0.08
CA PRO A 112 16.50 -19.59 1.45
C PRO A 112 15.61 -20.70 2.02
N VAL A 113 14.40 -20.89 1.47
CA VAL A 113 13.45 -21.91 1.88
C VAL A 113 13.27 -22.90 0.73
N PRO A 114 13.63 -24.19 0.90
CA PRO A 114 13.45 -25.21 -0.13
C PRO A 114 11.99 -25.30 -0.61
N GLY A 115 11.79 -25.32 -1.92
CA GLY A 115 10.47 -25.41 -2.55
C GLY A 115 9.67 -24.10 -2.59
N ALA A 116 10.14 -23.03 -1.96
CA ALA A 116 9.52 -21.70 -2.09
C ALA A 116 10.02 -20.95 -3.33
N HIS A 117 9.18 -20.05 -3.85
CA HIS A 117 9.59 -19.05 -4.84
C HIS A 117 10.58 -18.06 -4.22
N SER A 118 11.47 -17.52 -5.03
CA SER A 118 12.36 -16.40 -4.68
C SER A 118 11.59 -15.09 -4.62
N ILE A 119 12.18 -14.07 -3.99
CA ILE A 119 11.58 -12.72 -3.92
C ILE A 119 11.40 -12.15 -5.33
N TRP A 120 12.34 -12.41 -6.24
CA TRP A 120 12.26 -11.95 -7.62
C TRP A 120 11.08 -12.62 -8.34
N GLU A 121 10.91 -13.93 -8.19
CA GLU A 121 9.78 -14.67 -8.76
C GLU A 121 8.44 -14.11 -8.24
N LEU A 122 8.34 -13.78 -6.95
CA LEU A 122 7.15 -13.16 -6.37
C LEU A 122 6.86 -11.78 -6.97
N VAL A 123 7.87 -10.94 -7.18
CA VAL A 123 7.69 -9.63 -7.85
C VAL A 123 7.15 -9.78 -9.28
N LEU A 124 7.69 -10.74 -10.03
CA LEU A 124 7.23 -11.01 -11.39
C LEU A 124 5.80 -11.56 -11.41
N HIS A 125 5.46 -12.40 -10.44
CA HIS A 125 4.13 -12.96 -10.26
C HIS A 125 3.08 -11.88 -9.94
N ILE A 126 3.35 -11.00 -8.97
CA ILE A 126 2.47 -9.86 -8.66
C ILE A 126 2.26 -9.01 -9.93
N THR A 127 3.35 -8.64 -10.62
CA THR A 127 3.28 -7.87 -11.86
C THR A 127 2.38 -8.52 -12.92
N ALA A 128 2.47 -9.86 -13.06
CA ALA A 128 1.68 -10.61 -14.02
C ALA A 128 0.18 -10.61 -13.67
N TRP A 129 -0.16 -10.79 -12.39
CA TRP A 129 -1.54 -10.86 -11.91
C TRP A 129 -2.23 -9.50 -11.85
N GLU A 130 -1.54 -8.43 -11.45
CA GLU A 130 -2.04 -7.06 -11.60
C GLU A 130 -2.32 -6.74 -13.07
N GLY A 131 -1.40 -7.12 -13.96
CA GLY A 131 -1.58 -6.97 -15.40
C GLY A 131 -2.75 -7.79 -15.94
N ALA A 132 -3.00 -9.00 -15.40
CA ALA A 132 -4.15 -9.82 -15.78
C ALA A 132 -5.47 -9.20 -15.31
N CYS A 133 -5.53 -8.69 -14.08
CA CYS A 133 -6.67 -7.94 -13.59
C CYS A 133 -6.97 -6.73 -14.48
N ARG A 134 -5.94 -5.92 -14.80
CA ARG A 134 -6.12 -4.75 -15.68
C ARG A 134 -6.70 -5.15 -17.04
N ARG A 135 -6.17 -6.21 -17.68
CA ARG A 135 -6.70 -6.72 -18.96
C ARG A 135 -8.15 -7.22 -18.85
N ARG A 136 -8.52 -7.84 -17.72
CA ARG A 136 -9.93 -8.22 -17.47
C ARG A 136 -10.86 -7.01 -17.34
N LEU A 137 -10.38 -5.93 -16.73
CA LEU A 137 -11.11 -4.66 -16.69
C LEU A 137 -11.21 -4.00 -18.09
N ASP A 138 -10.39 -4.42 -19.06
CA ASP A 138 -10.48 -4.03 -20.47
C ASP A 138 -11.35 -5.01 -21.30
N GLY A 139 -11.95 -6.03 -20.68
CA GLY A 139 -12.81 -7.01 -21.34
C GLY A 139 -12.08 -8.23 -21.91
N GLU A 140 -10.78 -8.38 -21.65
CA GLU A 140 -10.03 -9.56 -22.06
C GLU A 140 -10.07 -10.65 -20.97
N ARG A 141 -10.26 -11.92 -21.35
CA ARG A 141 -10.21 -13.05 -20.38
C ARG A 141 -8.92 -13.09 -19.57
N ALA A 142 -7.81 -12.63 -20.18
CA ALA A 142 -6.48 -12.55 -19.60
C ALA A 142 -6.06 -13.88 -18.96
N GLU A 143 -5.86 -14.88 -19.81
CA GLU A 143 -5.23 -16.13 -19.39
C GLU A 143 -3.77 -15.86 -19.04
N VAL A 144 -3.33 -16.38 -17.90
CA VAL A 144 -1.94 -16.32 -17.44
C VAL A 144 -1.42 -17.76 -17.49
N PRO A 145 -0.89 -18.23 -18.63
CA PRO A 145 -0.28 -19.56 -18.70
C PRO A 145 0.90 -19.66 -17.72
N ASP A 146 1.23 -20.87 -17.25
CA ASP A 146 2.26 -21.11 -16.22
C ASP A 146 3.59 -20.39 -16.49
N VAL A 147 3.98 -20.27 -17.76
CA VAL A 147 5.21 -19.58 -18.20
C VAL A 147 5.19 -18.06 -17.94
N THR A 148 4.00 -17.45 -17.93
CA THR A 148 3.80 -16.04 -17.58
C THR A 148 3.36 -15.85 -16.13
N ASP A 149 2.85 -16.89 -15.48
CA ASP A 149 2.55 -16.91 -14.03
C ASP A 149 3.83 -16.81 -13.19
N TRP A 150 4.89 -17.50 -13.65
CA TRP A 150 6.23 -17.49 -13.03
C TRP A 150 7.31 -17.26 -14.09
N PRO A 151 7.52 -16.02 -14.55
CA PRO A 151 8.53 -15.73 -15.55
C PRO A 151 9.92 -16.09 -15.01
N LYS A 152 10.70 -16.81 -15.82
CA LYS A 152 12.07 -17.22 -15.42
C LYS A 152 12.96 -15.99 -15.22
N VAL A 153 13.67 -15.97 -14.10
CA VAL A 153 14.80 -15.04 -13.88
C VAL A 153 15.96 -15.51 -14.75
N THR A 154 16.24 -14.79 -15.84
CA THR A 154 17.27 -15.17 -16.82
C THR A 154 18.63 -14.48 -16.60
N SER A 155 18.65 -13.38 -15.83
CA SER A 155 19.85 -12.62 -15.52
C SER A 155 19.76 -12.07 -14.10
N VAL A 156 20.74 -12.41 -13.25
CA VAL A 156 20.81 -11.95 -11.85
C VAL A 156 21.80 -10.78 -11.77
N THR A 157 21.36 -9.61 -12.20
CA THR A 157 22.10 -8.34 -12.06
C THR A 157 21.22 -7.29 -11.39
N ASP A 158 21.84 -6.28 -10.79
CA ASP A 158 21.09 -5.19 -10.14
C ASP A 158 20.25 -4.41 -11.16
N GLU A 159 20.71 -4.23 -12.40
CA GLU A 159 19.96 -3.56 -13.46
C GLU A 159 18.68 -4.34 -13.81
N ALA A 160 18.79 -5.66 -13.99
CA ALA A 160 17.64 -6.51 -14.28
C ALA A 160 16.65 -6.53 -13.11
N TRP A 161 17.15 -6.47 -11.88
CA TRP A 161 16.31 -6.40 -10.69
C TRP A 161 15.58 -5.05 -10.56
N GLN A 162 16.28 -3.94 -10.80
CA GLN A 162 15.64 -2.61 -10.83
C GLN A 162 14.57 -2.54 -11.92
N ALA A 163 14.85 -3.05 -13.12
CA ALA A 163 13.86 -3.10 -14.20
C ALA A 163 12.61 -3.92 -13.82
N ALA A 164 12.76 -5.02 -13.08
CA ALA A 164 11.63 -5.79 -12.57
C ALA A 164 10.78 -4.99 -11.57
N LYS A 165 11.41 -4.27 -10.64
CA LYS A 165 10.71 -3.40 -9.69
C LYS A 165 10.01 -2.21 -10.37
N GLU A 166 10.67 -1.59 -11.35
CA GLU A 166 10.06 -0.50 -12.13
C GLU A 166 8.84 -0.98 -12.90
N LYS A 167 8.91 -2.18 -13.49
CA LYS A 167 7.77 -2.79 -14.17
C LYS A 167 6.61 -3.07 -13.21
N LEU A 168 6.89 -3.56 -12.01
CA LEU A 168 5.91 -3.76 -10.95
C LEU A 168 5.24 -2.44 -10.56
N VAL A 169 6.02 -1.40 -10.24
CA VAL A 169 5.51 -0.07 -9.86
C VAL A 169 4.65 0.55 -10.96
N ASN A 170 5.08 0.46 -12.22
CA ASN A 170 4.31 0.96 -13.35
C ASN A 170 3.03 0.14 -13.55
N GLY A 171 3.09 -1.19 -13.39
CA GLY A 171 1.93 -2.08 -13.46
C GLY A 171 0.84 -1.71 -12.46
N ASN A 172 1.22 -1.57 -11.18
CA ASN A 172 0.33 -1.17 -10.10
C ASN A 172 -0.30 0.21 -10.38
N ARG A 173 0.51 1.19 -10.79
CA ARG A 173 0.02 2.54 -11.14
C ARG A 173 -1.05 2.50 -12.24
N GLU A 174 -0.80 1.76 -13.31
CA GLU A 174 -1.76 1.65 -14.42
C GLU A 174 -3.02 0.87 -14.02
N LEU A 175 -2.91 -0.13 -13.14
CA LEU A 175 -4.07 -0.82 -12.58
C LEU A 175 -4.91 0.14 -11.71
N ARG A 176 -4.30 0.91 -10.81
CA ARG A 176 -4.98 1.90 -9.96
C ARG A 176 -5.73 2.95 -10.78
N LYS A 177 -5.08 3.50 -11.82
CA LYS A 177 -5.75 4.39 -12.79
C LYS A 177 -6.94 3.73 -13.46
N LYS A 178 -6.80 2.46 -13.88
CA LYS A 178 -7.89 1.72 -14.51
C LYS A 178 -9.06 1.53 -13.55
N ILE A 179 -8.82 1.19 -12.28
CA ILE A 179 -9.85 1.06 -11.24
C ILE A 179 -10.66 2.35 -11.13
N LEU A 180 -10.01 3.52 -11.07
CA LEU A 180 -10.67 4.82 -10.97
C LEU A 180 -11.48 5.21 -12.23
N SER A 181 -11.27 4.54 -13.36
CA SER A 181 -12.01 4.80 -14.60
C SER A 181 -13.27 3.94 -14.78
N ILE A 182 -13.54 3.01 -13.86
CA ILE A 182 -14.69 2.11 -13.92
C ILE A 182 -15.97 2.90 -13.62
N ASP A 183 -17.09 2.50 -14.24
CA ASP A 183 -18.41 2.94 -13.80
C ASP A 183 -18.77 2.23 -12.49
N GLU A 184 -18.81 2.97 -11.38
CA GLU A 184 -19.09 2.46 -10.04
C GLU A 184 -20.39 1.64 -9.97
N THR A 185 -21.39 1.95 -10.80
CA THR A 185 -22.67 1.21 -10.83
C THR A 185 -22.55 -0.22 -11.34
N THR A 186 -21.41 -0.56 -11.94
CA THR A 186 -21.12 -1.89 -12.50
C THR A 186 -20.33 -2.80 -11.55
N LEU A 187 -19.94 -2.33 -10.36
CA LEU A 187 -19.06 -3.08 -9.44
C LEU A 187 -19.55 -4.49 -9.11
N ASP A 188 -20.86 -4.68 -8.96
CA ASP A 188 -21.47 -5.99 -8.66
C ASP A 188 -21.66 -6.88 -9.90
N GLN A 189 -21.46 -6.33 -11.10
CA GLN A 189 -21.55 -7.10 -12.33
C GLN A 189 -20.33 -8.01 -12.49
N PRO A 190 -20.49 -9.19 -13.13
CA PRO A 190 -19.37 -10.05 -13.46
C PRO A 190 -18.34 -9.27 -14.30
N ILE A 191 -17.06 -9.36 -13.95
CA ILE A 191 -15.99 -8.71 -14.73
C ILE A 191 -15.98 -9.22 -16.18
N LEU A 192 -16.35 -10.49 -16.36
CA LEU A 192 -16.61 -11.17 -17.62
C LEU A 192 -17.68 -12.25 -17.42
N PRO A 193 -18.43 -12.64 -18.46
CA PRO A 193 -19.43 -13.71 -18.36
C PRO A 193 -18.85 -14.99 -17.73
N GLY A 194 -19.47 -15.45 -16.64
CA GLY A 194 -19.04 -16.67 -15.92
C GLY A 194 -17.85 -16.48 -14.96
N MET A 195 -17.41 -15.24 -14.71
CA MET A 195 -16.36 -14.91 -13.74
C MET A 195 -16.92 -14.13 -12.54
N SER A 196 -16.09 -13.91 -11.53
CA SER A 196 -16.39 -13.08 -10.36
C SER A 196 -16.78 -11.64 -10.71
N SER A 197 -17.39 -10.92 -9.77
CA SER A 197 -17.71 -9.50 -9.99
C SER A 197 -16.47 -8.64 -10.15
N ILE A 198 -16.64 -7.44 -10.73
CA ILE A 198 -15.58 -6.43 -10.79
C ILE A 198 -15.07 -6.17 -9.36
N TYR A 199 -15.98 -5.95 -8.41
CA TYR A 199 -15.70 -5.74 -6.99
C TYR A 199 -14.84 -6.86 -6.39
N GLN A 200 -15.25 -8.11 -6.56
CA GLN A 200 -14.52 -9.27 -6.05
C GLN A 200 -13.13 -9.38 -6.68
N THR A 201 -13.02 -9.07 -7.97
CA THR A 201 -11.74 -9.17 -8.69
C THR A 201 -10.74 -8.12 -8.22
N ILE A 202 -11.15 -6.85 -8.09
CA ILE A 202 -10.26 -5.77 -7.65
C ILE A 202 -9.85 -5.93 -6.19
N HIS A 203 -10.76 -6.36 -5.31
CA HIS A 203 -10.39 -6.73 -3.94
C HIS A 203 -9.48 -7.96 -3.89
N GLY A 204 -9.68 -8.92 -4.80
CA GLY A 204 -8.80 -10.07 -4.93
C GLY A 204 -7.36 -9.68 -5.21
N VAL A 205 -7.11 -8.65 -6.04
CA VAL A 205 -5.75 -8.12 -6.27
C VAL A 205 -5.18 -7.47 -5.02
N VAL A 206 -5.96 -6.65 -4.30
CA VAL A 206 -5.50 -6.07 -3.02
C VAL A 206 -5.04 -7.19 -2.07
N GLN A 207 -5.84 -8.24 -1.92
CA GLN A 207 -5.51 -9.36 -1.02
C GLN A 207 -4.31 -10.18 -1.52
N HIS A 208 -4.18 -10.34 -2.84
CA HIS A 208 -3.07 -11.04 -3.49
C HIS A 208 -1.73 -10.34 -3.23
N ASP A 209 -1.67 -9.02 -3.40
CA ASP A 209 -0.49 -8.21 -3.09
C ASP A 209 -0.05 -8.40 -1.64
N LEU A 210 -1.00 -8.38 -0.70
CA LEU A 210 -0.74 -8.54 0.73
C LEU A 210 -0.25 -9.94 1.09
N TYR A 211 -0.85 -10.96 0.49
CA TYR A 211 -0.42 -12.34 0.65
C TYR A 211 1.05 -12.48 0.23
N HIS A 212 1.43 -11.93 -0.92
CA HIS A 212 2.80 -12.01 -1.41
C HIS A 212 3.77 -11.08 -0.68
N ALA A 213 3.34 -9.90 -0.21
CA ALA A 213 4.14 -9.07 0.69
C ALA A 213 4.54 -9.84 1.96
N GLY A 214 3.60 -10.60 2.54
CA GLY A 214 3.88 -11.49 3.67
C GLY A 214 4.90 -12.58 3.33
N GLN A 215 4.80 -13.21 2.16
CA GLN A 215 5.79 -14.20 1.71
C GLN A 215 7.19 -13.59 1.54
N ILE A 216 7.28 -12.41 0.92
CA ILE A 216 8.55 -11.69 0.73
C ILE A 216 9.19 -11.35 2.08
N ALA A 217 8.40 -10.87 3.05
CA ALA A 217 8.88 -10.58 4.39
C ALA A 217 9.49 -11.82 5.08
N LEU A 218 8.85 -12.98 4.95
CA LEU A 218 9.37 -14.24 5.50
C LEU A 218 10.67 -14.69 4.83
N LEU A 219 10.77 -14.57 3.50
CA LEU A 219 11.99 -14.88 2.76
C LEU A 219 13.14 -13.95 3.13
N LYS A 220 12.87 -12.64 3.28
CA LYS A 220 13.87 -11.66 3.71
C LYS A 220 14.44 -12.02 5.09
N ARG A 221 13.58 -12.35 6.05
CA ARG A 221 13.98 -12.82 7.39
C ARG A 221 14.81 -14.11 7.34
N ALA A 222 14.47 -15.05 6.46
CA ALA A 222 15.22 -16.29 6.28
C ALA A 222 16.64 -16.02 5.74
N LEU A 223 16.81 -15.05 4.82
CA LEU A 223 18.12 -14.65 4.32
C LEU A 223 19.00 -14.02 5.40
N GLU A 224 18.43 -13.20 6.29
CA GLU A 224 19.13 -12.58 7.42
C GLU A 224 19.59 -13.62 8.46
N SER A 225 18.74 -14.61 8.73
CA SER A 225 19.04 -15.69 9.67
C SER A 225 20.20 -16.56 9.16
N SER A 226 20.21 -16.89 7.85
CA SER A 226 21.29 -17.67 7.23
C SER A 226 22.65 -16.97 7.25
N LYS A 227 22.69 -15.63 7.16
CA LYS A 227 23.93 -14.85 7.32
C LYS A 227 24.50 -14.97 8.72
N THR A 228 23.63 -14.99 9.73
CA THR A 228 24.04 -15.07 11.15
C THR A 228 24.61 -16.44 11.50
N THR A 229 24.04 -17.51 10.96
CA THR A 229 24.54 -18.88 11.18
C THR A 229 25.89 -19.12 10.49
N GLY A 230 26.13 -18.53 9.31
CA GLY A 230 27.39 -18.67 8.57
C GLY A 230 28.56 -17.85 9.12
N MET A 231 28.32 -16.83 9.95
CA MET A 231 29.38 -16.06 10.64
C MET A 231 29.84 -16.70 11.96
N ASN A 232 29.09 -17.67 12.48
CA ASN A 232 29.37 -18.37 13.75
C ASN A 232 29.86 -19.81 13.54
N ALA A 233 30.17 -20.21 12.30
CA ALA A 233 30.71 -21.51 11.91
C ALA A 233 32.09 -21.32 11.29
#